data_AF-A0A397RX10-F1
#
_entry.id   AF-A0A397RX10-F1
#
_cell.length_a   1.000
_cell.length_b   1.000
_cell.length_c   1.000
_cell.angle_alpha   90.00
_cell.angle_beta   90.00
_cell.angle_gamma   90.00
#
_symmetry.space_group_name_H-M   'P 1'
#
loop_
_entity.id
_entity.type
_entity.pdbx_description
1 polymer ?
#
loop_
_entity_poly.entity_id
_entity_poly.type
_entity_poly.pdbx_seq_one_letter_code
_entity_poly.pdbx_strand_id
1 'polypeptide(L)'
;MRNFDSLGLELAQFQGEIFEKSISRYECSSLVFLRRFKNSSYASYLDSSRFNTLIDVEYAFSEIDKQYGKSAYGNQKYSADALYWLGYIYRYISYTREISTKKAFNLISPKELVEHYYVYHTQSEEWVISRILEIKGKNEDFFDKNLRIKEILKKSYQTY
;
A
#
# COMPACT_ATOMS: atom_id res chain seq x y z
N MET A 1 12.38 0.37 12.98
CA MET A 1 10.95 0.36 12.61
C MET A 1 10.28 1.48 13.35
N ARG A 2 9.40 2.21 12.67
CA ARG A 2 8.65 3.32 13.25
C ARG A 2 7.45 2.79 14.04
N ASN A 3 7.22 3.34 15.22
CA ASN A 3 6.04 3.02 16.02
C ASN A 3 4.77 3.53 15.34
N PHE A 4 3.68 2.76 15.42
CA PHE A 4 2.38 3.17 14.92
C PHE A 4 1.72 4.14 15.93
N ASP A 5 1.85 5.43 15.65
CA ASP A 5 1.34 6.53 16.46
C ASP A 5 0.06 7.12 15.86
N SER A 6 -0.44 8.22 16.42
CA SER A 6 -1.67 8.89 15.95
C SER A 6 -1.61 9.31 14.48
N LEU A 7 -0.44 9.75 14.00
CA LEU A 7 -0.27 10.13 12.60
C LEU A 7 -0.33 8.89 11.69
N GLY A 8 0.30 7.79 12.12
CA GLY A 8 0.21 6.51 11.41
C GLY A 8 -1.24 6.04 11.26
N LEU A 9 -2.02 6.14 12.34
CA LEU A 9 -3.44 5.81 12.36
C LEU A 9 -4.24 6.68 11.39
N GLU A 10 -4.09 8.01 11.47
CA GLU A 10 -4.80 8.95 10.62
C GLU A 10 -4.49 8.73 9.14
N LEU A 11 -3.22 8.53 8.78
CA LEU A 11 -2.83 8.23 7.40
C LEU A 11 -3.39 6.90 6.90
N ALA A 12 -3.41 5.88 7.75
CA ALA A 12 -3.93 4.56 7.40
C ALA A 12 -5.45 4.60 7.18
N GLN A 13 -6.18 5.27 8.06
CA GLN A 13 -7.61 5.50 7.91
C GLN A 13 -7.92 6.30 6.64
N PHE A 14 -7.14 7.36 6.38
CA PHE A 14 -7.32 8.19 5.18
C PHE A 14 -7.09 7.40 3.88
N GLN A 15 -6.02 6.60 3.80
CA GLN A 15 -5.80 5.76 2.63
C GLN A 15 -6.89 4.68 2.49
N GLY A 16 -7.37 4.14 3.61
CA GLY A 16 -8.53 3.25 3.64
C GLY A 16 -9.77 3.91 3.01
N GLU A 17 -10.08 5.14 3.42
CA GLU A 17 -11.21 5.91 2.92
C GLU A 17 -11.10 6.20 1.41
N ILE A 18 -9.90 6.56 0.92
CA ILE A 18 -9.65 6.72 -0.53
C ILE A 18 -10.00 5.42 -1.28
N PHE A 19 -9.60 4.27 -0.75
CA PHE A 19 -9.81 2.99 -1.41
C PHE A 19 -11.27 2.58 -1.35
N GLU A 20 -11.93 2.78 -0.22
CA GLU A 20 -13.36 2.51 -0.05
C GLU A 20 -14.19 3.35 -1.03
N LYS A 21 -14.00 4.68 -1.01
CA LYS A 21 -14.73 5.62 -1.88
C LYS A 21 -14.40 5.47 -3.36
N SER A 22 -13.31 4.79 -3.71
CA SER A 22 -13.00 4.49 -5.11
C SER A 22 -14.10 3.67 -5.80
N ILE A 23 -14.86 2.88 -5.05
CA ILE A 23 -15.92 2.02 -5.59
C ILE A 23 -17.04 2.82 -6.26
N SER A 24 -17.42 3.97 -5.69
CA SER A 24 -18.45 4.86 -6.23
C SER A 24 -17.85 5.90 -7.17
N ARG A 25 -16.60 6.31 -6.95
CA ARG A 25 -15.94 7.36 -7.74
C ARG A 25 -15.47 6.90 -9.13
N TYR A 26 -15.14 5.62 -9.29
CA TYR A 26 -14.57 5.09 -10.54
C TYR A 26 -15.44 3.99 -11.15
N GLU A 27 -15.53 3.97 -12.48
CA GLU A 27 -16.21 2.92 -13.23
C GLU A 27 -15.33 1.68 -13.42
N CYS A 28 -14.01 1.84 -13.51
CA CYS A 28 -13.07 0.72 -13.66
C CYS A 28 -13.07 -0.26 -12.46
N SER A 29 -12.51 -1.44 -12.70
CA SER A 29 -12.32 -2.45 -11.65
C SER A 29 -11.45 -1.93 -10.50
N SER A 30 -11.64 -2.50 -9.31
CA SER A 30 -10.82 -2.18 -8.13
C SER A 30 -9.33 -2.34 -8.39
N LEU A 31 -8.92 -3.40 -9.09
CA LEU A 31 -7.51 -3.64 -9.42
C LEU A 31 -6.91 -2.56 -10.33
N VAL A 32 -7.70 -2.01 -11.26
CA VAL A 32 -7.24 -0.91 -12.13
C VAL A 32 -7.03 0.35 -11.32
N PHE A 33 -7.97 0.71 -10.44
CA PHE A 33 -7.81 1.83 -9.51
C PHE A 33 -6.57 1.64 -8.61
N LEU A 34 -6.44 0.49 -7.95
CA LEU A 34 -5.31 0.18 -7.07
C LEU A 34 -3.96 0.27 -7.79
N ARG A 35 -3.89 -0.18 -9.05
CA ARG A 35 -2.68 -0.05 -9.88
C ARG A 35 -2.37 1.41 -10.20
N ARG A 36 -3.38 2.24 -10.46
CA ARG A 36 -3.22 3.69 -10.69
C ARG A 36 -2.74 4.38 -9.43
N PHE A 37 -3.41 4.16 -8.31
CA PHE A 37 -3.01 4.68 -7.00
C PHE A 37 -1.55 4.33 -6.69
N LYS A 38 -1.19 3.04 -6.75
CA LYS A 38 0.18 2.53 -6.49
C LYS A 38 1.27 3.27 -7.28
N ASN A 39 1.00 3.66 -8.52
CA ASN A 39 1.98 4.30 -9.40
C ASN A 39 1.83 5.83 -9.49
N SER A 40 0.87 6.40 -8.76
CA SER A 40 0.61 7.83 -8.78
C SER A 40 1.71 8.64 -8.09
N SER A 41 1.87 9.89 -8.52
CA SER A 41 2.64 10.89 -7.78
C SER A 41 2.04 11.11 -6.38
N TYR A 42 0.72 10.99 -6.25
CA TYR A 42 0.01 11.15 -4.97
C TYR A 42 0.43 10.08 -3.93
N ALA A 43 0.55 8.80 -4.33
CA ALA A 43 1.06 7.77 -3.43
C ALA A 43 2.50 8.07 -2.97
N SER A 44 3.34 8.61 -3.86
CA SER A 44 4.70 9.06 -3.52
C SER A 44 4.69 10.29 -2.60
N TYR A 45 3.70 11.18 -2.75
CA TYR A 45 3.49 12.33 -1.87
C TYR A 45 3.08 11.89 -0.46
N LEU A 46 2.17 10.91 -0.34
CA LEU A 46 1.80 10.29 0.95
C LEU A 46 2.98 9.59 1.64
N ASP A 47 3.92 9.03 0.87
CA ASP A 47 5.13 8.40 1.40
C ASP A 47 6.18 9.44 1.87
N SER A 48 6.00 10.72 1.51
CA SER A 48 6.99 11.76 1.79
C SER A 48 6.84 12.36 3.19
N SER A 49 7.96 12.75 3.81
CA SER A 49 7.96 13.49 5.08
C SER A 49 7.36 14.91 4.98
N ARG A 50 6.97 15.34 3.77
CA ARG A 50 6.36 16.65 3.49
C ARG A 50 4.84 16.57 3.32
N PHE A 51 4.23 15.43 3.65
CA PHE A 51 2.78 15.34 3.67
C PHE A 51 2.24 16.37 4.65
N ASN A 52 1.56 17.39 4.12
CA ASN A 52 1.08 18.53 4.89
C ASN A 52 -0.43 18.41 4.98
N THR A 53 -0.90 17.56 5.90
CA THR A 53 -2.24 17.45 6.54
C THR A 53 -3.54 17.74 5.77
N LEU A 54 -3.52 18.03 4.48
CA LEU A 54 -4.70 18.14 3.62
C LEU A 54 -5.14 16.72 3.26
N ILE A 55 -5.81 16.13 4.24
CA ILE A 55 -6.54 14.87 4.20
C ILE A 55 -7.87 15.17 3.54
N ASP A 56 -7.85 15.21 2.21
CA ASP A 56 -9.04 15.38 1.39
C ASP A 56 -9.05 14.29 0.31
N VAL A 57 -10.05 13.42 0.39
CA VAL A 57 -10.23 12.30 -0.53
C VAL A 57 -10.51 12.79 -1.96
N GLU A 58 -11.24 13.90 -2.12
CA GLU A 58 -11.51 14.45 -3.44
C GLU A 58 -10.24 15.06 -4.06
N TYR A 59 -9.41 15.70 -3.24
CA TYR A 59 -8.10 16.14 -3.69
C TYR A 59 -7.24 14.96 -4.16
N ALA A 60 -7.20 13.86 -3.38
CA ALA A 60 -6.48 12.63 -3.77
C ALA A 60 -6.95 12.09 -5.13
N PHE A 61 -8.27 11.99 -5.33
CA PHE A 61 -8.83 11.56 -6.61
C PHE A 61 -8.49 12.51 -7.75
N SER A 62 -8.53 13.82 -7.50
CA SER A 62 -8.18 14.82 -8.51
C SER A 62 -6.72 14.67 -8.98
N GLU A 63 -5.78 14.41 -8.08
CA GLU A 63 -4.37 14.21 -8.40
C GLU A 63 -4.14 12.91 -9.19
N ILE A 64 -4.84 11.83 -8.82
CA ILE A 64 -4.77 10.55 -9.55
C ILE A 64 -5.39 10.70 -10.95
N ASP A 65 -6.50 11.42 -11.08
CA ASP A 65 -7.19 11.66 -12.34
C ASP A 65 -6.37 12.55 -13.28
N LYS A 66 -5.69 13.57 -12.76
CA LYS A 66 -4.74 14.39 -13.55
C LYS A 66 -3.67 13.53 -14.23
N GLN A 67 -3.23 12.44 -13.59
CA GLN A 67 -2.17 11.59 -14.11
C GLN A 67 -2.65 10.46 -15.02
N TYR A 68 -3.83 9.89 -14.75
CA TYR A 68 -4.31 8.67 -15.44
C TYR A 68 -5.62 8.81 -16.20
N GLY A 69 -6.33 9.93 -16.04
CA GLY A 69 -7.63 10.19 -16.64
C GLY A 69 -8.72 9.18 -16.20
N LYS A 70 -9.89 9.29 -16.83
CA LYS A 70 -11.01 8.37 -16.59
C LYS A 70 -10.79 7.05 -17.33
N SER A 71 -11.30 5.95 -16.78
CA SER A 71 -11.33 4.64 -17.43
C SER A 71 -12.49 3.81 -16.90
N ALA A 72 -13.10 3.03 -17.79
CA ALA A 72 -14.10 2.02 -17.47
C ALA A 72 -13.55 0.59 -17.68
N TYR A 73 -12.22 0.41 -17.72
CA TYR A 73 -11.61 -0.89 -17.99
C TYR A 73 -11.75 -1.85 -16.79
N GLY A 74 -12.26 -3.05 -17.07
CA GLY A 74 -12.59 -4.06 -16.06
C GLY A 74 -13.81 -3.66 -15.22
N ASN A 75 -14.60 -4.64 -14.78
CA ASN A 75 -15.85 -4.42 -14.04
C ASN A 75 -15.88 -5.03 -12.63
N GLN A 76 -14.91 -5.88 -12.29
CA GLN A 76 -14.87 -6.52 -10.98
C GLN A 76 -14.48 -5.52 -9.89
N LYS A 77 -15.37 -5.32 -8.91
CA LYS A 77 -15.13 -4.49 -7.74
C LYS A 77 -15.07 -5.35 -6.49
N TYR A 78 -14.12 -5.06 -5.60
CA TYR A 78 -14.08 -5.62 -4.25
C TYR A 78 -15.10 -4.90 -3.36
N SER A 79 -15.47 -5.49 -2.23
CA SER A 79 -16.36 -4.83 -1.26
C SER A 79 -15.70 -3.56 -0.70
N ALA A 80 -16.53 -2.61 -0.25
CA ALA A 80 -16.07 -1.38 0.40
C ALA A 80 -15.16 -1.70 1.61
N ASP A 81 -15.58 -2.62 2.48
CA ASP A 81 -14.80 -3.02 3.66
C ASP A 81 -13.44 -3.64 3.32
N ALA A 82 -13.39 -4.47 2.27
CA ALA A 82 -12.14 -5.07 1.81
C ALA A 82 -11.20 -4.01 1.22
N LEU A 83 -11.73 -3.02 0.49
CA LEU A 83 -10.96 -1.90 -0.05
C LEU A 83 -10.43 -0.99 1.06
N TYR A 84 -11.27 -0.66 2.04
CA TYR A 84 -10.85 0.12 3.21
C TYR A 84 -9.68 -0.57 3.91
N TRP A 85 -9.84 -1.85 4.24
CA TRP A 85 -8.81 -2.62 4.91
C TRP A 85 -7.52 -2.75 4.09
N LEU A 86 -7.63 -2.95 2.76
CA LEU A 86 -6.46 -2.93 1.86
C LEU A 86 -5.71 -1.59 1.95
N GLY A 87 -6.43 -0.48 1.89
CA GLY A 87 -5.84 0.86 1.98
C GLY A 87 -5.09 1.05 3.30
N TYR A 88 -5.77 0.66 4.39
CA TYR A 88 -5.24 0.71 5.76
C TYR A 88 -3.97 -0.14 5.92
N ILE A 89 -4.00 -1.44 5.56
CA ILE A 89 -2.87 -2.34 5.79
C ILE A 89 -1.64 -1.96 4.96
N TYR A 90 -1.83 -1.51 3.70
CA TYR A 90 -0.69 -1.05 2.90
C TYR A 90 -0.03 0.20 3.48
N ARG A 91 -0.83 1.13 4.02
CA ARG A 91 -0.30 2.33 4.66
C ARG A 91 0.37 1.99 6.00
N TYR A 92 -0.21 1.09 6.78
CA TYR A 92 0.39 0.58 8.01
C TYR A 92 1.79 -0.01 7.74
N ILE A 93 1.92 -0.88 6.73
CA ILE A 93 3.22 -1.46 6.34
C ILE A 93 4.20 -0.37 5.90
N SER A 94 3.75 0.52 5.01
CA SER A 94 4.55 1.64 4.50
C SER A 94 5.10 2.50 5.64
N TYR A 95 4.23 2.85 6.60
CA TYR A 95 4.53 3.73 7.72
C TYR A 95 5.48 3.09 8.74
N THR A 96 5.16 1.88 9.22
CA THR A 96 5.92 1.21 10.28
C THR A 96 7.28 0.69 9.81
N ARG A 97 7.36 0.26 8.54
CA ARG A 97 8.60 -0.26 7.93
C ARG A 97 9.40 0.80 7.17
N GLU A 98 8.89 2.03 7.10
CA GLU A 98 9.53 3.17 6.42
C GLU A 98 9.92 2.83 4.97
N ILE A 99 9.03 2.12 4.28
CA ILE A 99 9.16 1.76 2.87
C ILE A 99 8.13 2.51 2.04
N SER A 100 8.34 2.63 0.73
CA SER A 100 7.30 3.19 -0.13
C SER A 100 6.07 2.27 -0.18
N THR A 101 4.90 2.88 -0.35
CA THR A 101 3.64 2.18 -0.61
C THR A 101 3.78 1.25 -1.80
N LYS A 102 4.51 1.66 -2.84
CA LYS A 102 4.81 0.81 -4.00
C LYS A 102 5.57 -0.47 -3.61
N LYS A 103 6.52 -0.41 -2.66
CA LYS A 103 7.23 -1.59 -2.14
C LYS A 103 6.30 -2.48 -1.32
N ALA A 104 5.40 -1.91 -0.50
CA ALA A 104 4.37 -2.67 0.22
C ALA A 104 3.45 -3.45 -0.74
N PHE A 105 2.96 -2.81 -1.81
CA PHE A 105 2.19 -3.46 -2.88
C PHE A 105 2.96 -4.54 -3.67
N ASN A 106 4.29 -4.55 -3.60
CA ASN A 106 5.12 -5.58 -4.22
C ASN A 106 5.43 -6.74 -3.27
N LEU A 107 5.28 -6.55 -1.96
CA LEU A 107 5.43 -7.62 -0.97
C LEU A 107 4.25 -8.60 -1.08
N ILE A 108 3.03 -8.07 -1.14
CA ILE A 108 1.81 -8.85 -1.34
C ILE A 108 0.87 -8.12 -2.29
N SER A 109 0.25 -8.86 -3.21
CA SER A 109 -0.68 -8.29 -4.18
C SER A 109 -2.05 -8.01 -3.54
N PRO A 110 -2.82 -7.01 -4.03
CA PRO A 110 -4.14 -6.75 -3.46
C PRO A 110 -5.09 -7.93 -3.61
N LYS A 111 -4.95 -8.68 -4.70
CA LYS A 111 -5.74 -9.89 -4.95
C LYS A 111 -5.50 -10.94 -3.86
N GLU A 112 -4.24 -11.23 -3.53
CA GLU A 112 -3.89 -12.20 -2.48
C GLU A 112 -4.41 -11.76 -1.11
N LEU A 113 -4.31 -10.47 -0.77
CA LEU A 113 -4.83 -9.95 0.49
C LEU A 113 -6.36 -10.09 0.59
N VAL A 114 -7.08 -9.80 -0.49
CA VAL A 114 -8.56 -9.93 -0.52
C VAL A 114 -9.00 -11.39 -0.47
N GLU A 115 -8.28 -12.31 -1.14
CA GLU A 115 -8.56 -13.75 -1.07
C GLU A 115 -8.47 -14.29 0.38
N HIS A 116 -7.63 -13.67 1.22
CA HIS A 116 -7.47 -14.03 2.64
C HIS A 116 -8.15 -13.03 3.59
N TYR A 117 -9.02 -12.14 3.07
CA TYR A 117 -9.62 -11.05 3.84
C TYR A 117 -10.25 -11.56 5.14
N TYR A 118 -11.12 -12.57 5.07
CA TYR A 118 -11.82 -13.10 6.24
C TYR A 118 -10.90 -13.63 7.35
N VAL A 119 -9.71 -14.12 6.99
CA VAL A 119 -8.73 -14.63 7.96
C VAL A 119 -7.90 -13.49 8.52
N TYR A 120 -7.53 -12.50 7.70
CA TYR A 120 -6.57 -11.47 8.07
C TYR A 120 -7.19 -10.22 8.73
N HIS A 121 -8.39 -9.80 8.32
CA HIS A 121 -8.96 -8.52 8.76
C HIS A 121 -9.35 -8.45 10.24
N THR A 122 -9.45 -9.60 10.93
CA THR A 122 -9.74 -9.68 12.37
C THR A 122 -8.48 -9.85 13.22
N GLN A 123 -7.31 -9.96 12.59
CA GLN A 123 -6.03 -10.15 13.28
C GLN A 123 -5.33 -8.81 13.44
N SER A 124 -4.33 -8.76 14.34
CA SER A 124 -3.47 -7.58 14.42
C SER A 124 -2.64 -7.41 13.16
N GLU A 125 -2.35 -6.16 12.80
CA GLU A 125 -1.61 -5.82 11.59
C GLU A 125 -0.22 -6.45 11.57
N GLU A 126 0.47 -6.46 12.72
CA GLU A 126 1.79 -7.10 12.88
C GLU A 126 1.75 -8.62 12.68
N TRP A 127 0.67 -9.27 13.12
CA TRP A 127 0.48 -10.69 12.87
C TRP A 127 0.30 -10.96 11.37
N VAL A 128 -0.51 -10.14 10.69
CA VAL A 128 -0.73 -10.24 9.25
C VAL A 128 0.60 -10.06 8.49
N ILE A 129 1.41 -9.07 8.84
CA ILE A 129 2.72 -8.83 8.20
C ILE A 129 3.66 -10.01 8.42
N SER A 130 3.75 -10.51 9.64
CA SER A 130 4.58 -11.66 9.98
C SER A 130 4.18 -12.89 9.16
N ARG A 131 2.86 -13.14 9.04
CA ARG A 131 2.32 -14.25 8.25
C ARG A 131 2.63 -14.10 6.75
N ILE A 132 2.53 -12.88 6.23
CA ILE A 132 2.87 -12.59 4.83
C ILE A 132 4.36 -12.85 4.57
N LEU A 133 5.24 -12.38 5.46
CA LEU A 133 6.68 -12.61 5.32
C LEU A 133 7.02 -14.10 5.34
N GLU A 134 6.44 -14.86 6.27
CA GLU A 134 6.60 -16.31 6.39
C GLU A 134 6.22 -17.03 5.09
N ILE A 135 5.01 -16.77 4.56
CA ILE A 135 4.52 -17.36 3.32
C ILE A 135 5.42 -17.00 2.12
N LYS A 136 6.02 -15.80 2.13
CA LYS A 136 6.92 -15.33 1.07
C LYS A 136 8.37 -15.82 1.27
N GLY A 137 8.68 -16.58 2.32
CA GLY A 137 10.04 -16.99 2.65
C GLY A 137 10.96 -15.79 2.92
N LYS A 138 10.41 -14.72 3.50
CA LYS A 138 11.09 -13.47 3.84
C LYS A 138 11.11 -13.28 5.35
N ASN A 139 12.00 -12.42 5.81
CA ASN A 139 12.05 -11.93 7.18
C ASN A 139 11.99 -10.40 7.19
N GLU A 140 12.08 -9.79 8.37
CA GLU A 140 12.05 -8.32 8.53
C GLU A 140 13.21 -7.61 7.80
N ASP A 141 14.35 -8.28 7.55
CA ASP A 141 15.47 -7.73 6.79
C ASP A 141 15.06 -7.34 5.36
N PHE A 142 13.96 -7.88 4.84
CA PHE A 142 13.37 -7.46 3.56
C PHE A 142 13.11 -5.94 3.50
N PHE A 143 12.78 -5.33 4.64
CA PHE A 143 12.51 -3.91 4.73
C PHE A 143 13.79 -3.08 4.89
N ASP A 144 14.88 -3.65 5.41
CA ASP A 144 16.15 -2.96 5.62
C ASP A 144 16.84 -2.60 4.28
N LYS A 145 16.92 -1.30 4.03
CA LYS A 145 17.55 -0.74 2.83
C LYS A 145 19.07 -0.95 2.82
N ASN A 146 19.74 -0.82 3.96
CA ASN A 146 21.20 -0.91 4.08
C ASN A 146 21.68 -2.35 3.87
N LEU A 147 20.98 -3.33 4.47
CA LEU A 147 21.26 -4.74 4.22
C LEU A 147 21.14 -5.08 2.74
N ARG A 148 20.06 -4.65 2.09
CA ARG A 148 19.88 -4.87 0.64
C ARG A 148 21.00 -4.26 -0.20
N ILE A 149 21.43 -3.03 0.10
CA ILE A 149 22.55 -2.40 -0.63
C ILE A 149 23.85 -3.19 -0.42
N LYS A 150 24.12 -3.63 0.82
CA LYS A 150 25.29 -4.45 1.15
C LYS A 150 25.32 -5.77 0.38
N GLU A 151 24.17 -6.44 0.23
CA GLU A 151 24.06 -7.67 -0.56
C GLU A 151 24.30 -7.45 -2.06
N ILE A 152 23.77 -6.37 -2.62
CA ILE A 152 23.99 -6.00 -4.03
C ILE A 152 25.48 -5.75 -4.26
N LEU A 153 26.13 -4.98 -3.38
CA LEU A 153 27.56 -4.70 -3.46
C LEU A 153 28.39 -5.99 -3.37
N LYS A 154 28.10 -6.87 -2.40
CA LYS A 154 28.79 -8.17 -2.28
C LYS A 154 28.70 -9.00 -3.56
N LYS A 155 27.51 -9.07 -4.18
CA LYS A 155 27.33 -9.80 -5.45
C LYS A 155 28.12 -9.17 -6.60
N SER A 156 28.17 -7.84 -6.68
CA SER A 156 28.99 -7.17 -7.71
C SER A 156 30.48 -7.41 -7.55
N TYR A 157 31.00 -7.52 -6.32
CA TYR A 157 32.43 -7.83 -6.08
C TYR A 157 32.80 -9.30 -6.36
N GLN A 158 31.85 -10.23 -6.38
CA GLN A 158 32.09 -11.64 -6.69
C GLN A 158 32.04 -11.95 -8.20
N THR A 159 31.69 -10.97 -9.03
CA THR A 159 31.58 -11.13 -10.49
C THR A 159 32.83 -10.60 -11.22
N TYR A 160 33.86 -10.18 -10.47
CA TYR A 160 35.22 -9.84 -10.94
C TYR A 160 36.22 -10.86 -10.37
#